data_AF-A0A844DBR3-F1
#
_entry.id   AF-A0A844DBR3-F1
#
_cell.length_a   1.000
_cell.length_b   1.000
_cell.length_c   1.000
_cell.angle_alpha   90.00
_cell.angle_beta   90.00
_cell.angle_gamma   90.00
#
_symmetry.space_group_name_H-M   'P 1'
#
loop_
_entity.id
_entity.type
_entity.pdbx_description
1 polymer ?
#
loop_
_entity_poly.entity_id
_entity_poly.type
_entity_poly.pdbx_seq_one_letter_code
_entity_poly.pdbx_strand_id
1 'polypeptide(L)'
;MTSFETKKKIVLAGDSRIFKDWAAHSTITMDEFISALQWLCEDALDKNGKLTREIALAPDRIVKLRRVNDSLGMTAFYEYPRDNGSDGELGSLWSGEKFPDGFVRKISLSVKDRI
;
A
#
# COMPACT_ATOMS: atom_id res chain seq x y z
N MET A 1 -21.10 6.97 2.52
CA MET A 1 -19.72 7.48 2.71
C MET A 1 -18.78 6.43 2.12
N THR A 2 -17.87 6.80 1.23
CA THR A 2 -16.97 5.82 0.57
C THR A 2 -15.99 5.22 1.59
N SER A 3 -15.44 4.04 1.31
CA SER A 3 -14.38 3.42 2.14
C SER A 3 -13.23 4.39 2.40
N PHE A 4 -12.84 5.15 1.37
CA PHE A 4 -11.82 6.19 1.46
C PHE A 4 -12.17 7.31 2.43
N GLU A 5 -13.36 7.92 2.33
CA GLU A 5 -13.72 9.07 3.17
C GLU A 5 -13.75 8.72 4.67
N THR A 6 -14.21 7.51 5.01
CA THR A 6 -14.18 7.01 6.38
C THR A 6 -12.74 6.84 6.87
N LYS A 7 -11.88 6.22 6.07
CA LYS A 7 -10.48 6.00 6.41
C LYS A 7 -9.69 7.32 6.49
N LYS A 8 -9.89 8.24 5.55
CA LYS A 8 -9.31 9.59 5.56
C LYS A 8 -9.62 10.32 6.86
N LYS A 9 -10.86 10.28 7.35
CA LYS A 9 -11.25 10.89 8.63
C LYS A 9 -10.48 10.30 9.82
N ILE A 10 -10.29 8.99 9.86
CA ILE A 10 -9.51 8.31 10.92
C ILE A 10 -8.05 8.77 10.91
N VAL A 11 -7.43 8.88 9.73
CA VAL A 11 -6.05 9.38 9.62
C VAL A 11 -5.96 10.83 10.10
N LEU A 12 -6.86 11.71 9.62
CA LEU A 12 -6.87 13.13 9.96
C LEU A 12 -7.16 13.38 11.44
N ALA A 13 -7.97 12.53 12.08
CA ALA A 13 -8.21 12.57 13.53
C ALA A 13 -6.99 12.11 14.34
N GLY A 14 -5.95 11.58 13.68
CA GLY A 14 -4.80 10.99 14.35
C GLY A 14 -5.12 9.66 15.02
N ASP A 15 -6.13 8.92 14.56
CA ASP A 15 -6.53 7.64 15.14
C ASP A 15 -5.97 6.43 14.40
N SER A 16 -5.34 6.65 13.23
CA SER A 16 -4.74 5.56 12.46
C SER A 16 -3.47 5.03 13.13
N ARG A 17 -3.53 3.79 13.64
CA ARG A 17 -2.37 3.11 14.22
C ARG A 17 -1.32 2.82 13.17
N ILE A 18 -1.76 2.51 11.95
CA ILE A 18 -0.86 2.17 10.83
C ILE A 18 -0.06 3.40 10.43
N PHE A 19 -0.71 4.55 10.23
CA PHE A 19 0.01 5.79 9.90
C PHE A 19 1.00 6.18 11.00
N LYS A 20 0.59 6.15 12.27
CA LYS A 20 1.48 6.47 13.41
C LYS A 20 2.72 5.60 13.42
N ASP A 21 2.53 4.30 13.26
CA ASP A 21 3.61 3.33 13.25
C ASP A 21 4.51 3.52 12.02
N TRP A 22 3.95 3.78 10.84
CA TRP A 22 4.75 4.04 9.64
C TRP A 22 5.54 5.33 9.73
N ALA A 23 4.94 6.40 10.23
CA ALA A 23 5.58 7.69 10.42
C ALA A 23 6.67 7.67 11.51
N ALA A 24 6.61 6.73 12.46
CA ALA A 24 7.66 6.56 13.47
C ALA A 24 8.97 6.01 12.90
N HIS A 25 8.90 5.29 11.77
CA HIS A 25 10.04 4.61 11.15
C HIS A 25 10.45 5.20 9.80
N SER A 26 9.74 6.20 9.29
CA SER A 26 9.98 6.74 7.95
C SER A 26 9.80 8.26 7.90
N THR A 27 10.16 8.85 6.76
CA THR A 27 9.96 10.29 6.52
C THR A 27 8.61 10.61 5.86
N ILE A 28 7.70 9.64 5.78
CA ILE A 28 6.42 9.86 5.09
C ILE A 28 5.57 10.89 5.83
N THR A 29 4.85 11.67 5.05
CA THR A 29 3.89 12.65 5.54
C THR A 29 2.48 12.07 5.57
N MET A 30 1.60 12.73 6.34
CA MET A 30 0.17 12.37 6.36
C MET A 30 -0.48 12.51 4.98
N ASP A 31 -0.12 13.55 4.22
CA ASP A 31 -0.66 13.79 2.89
C ASP A 31 -0.25 12.69 1.90
N GLU A 32 1.00 12.23 1.96
CA GLU A 32 1.47 11.08 1.18
C GLU A 32 0.70 9.81 1.54
N PHE A 33 0.45 9.57 2.83
CA PHE A 33 -0.34 8.43 3.29
C PHE A 33 -1.79 8.49 2.81
N ILE A 34 -2.44 9.65 2.91
CA ILE A 34 -3.83 9.84 2.45
C ILE A 34 -3.91 9.69 0.92
N SER A 35 -2.94 10.22 0.18
CA SER A 35 -2.85 10.08 -1.28
C SER A 35 -2.68 8.60 -1.70
N ALA A 36 -1.80 7.86 -1.02
CA ALA A 36 -1.65 6.43 -1.25
C ALA A 36 -2.90 5.61 -0.89
N LEU A 37 -3.56 5.98 0.21
CA LEU A 37 -4.81 5.38 0.66
C LEU A 37 -5.96 5.63 -0.33
N GLN A 38 -6.02 6.80 -0.94
CA GLN A 38 -6.98 7.10 -1.99
C GLN A 38 -6.79 6.16 -3.18
N TRP A 39 -5.56 6.06 -3.68
CA TRP A 39 -5.21 5.16 -4.78
C TRP A 39 -5.52 3.69 -4.49
N LEU A 40 -5.32 3.26 -3.23
CA LEU A 40 -5.67 1.92 -2.76
C LEU A 40 -7.18 1.69 -2.71
N CYS A 41 -7.96 2.71 -2.35
CA CYS A 41 -9.42 2.63 -2.30
C CYS A 41 -10.07 2.71 -3.69
N GLU A 42 -9.37 3.26 -4.68
CA GLU A 42 -9.75 3.28 -6.09
C GLU A 42 -9.37 1.98 -6.84
N ASP A 43 -8.97 0.92 -6.12
CA ASP A 43 -8.61 -0.37 -6.71
C ASP A 43 -9.80 -1.01 -7.44
N ALA A 44 -9.65 -1.18 -8.75
CA ALA A 44 -10.58 -1.99 -9.54
C ALA A 44 -10.24 -3.46 -9.30
N LEU A 45 -11.22 -4.23 -8.84
CA LEU A 45 -11.05 -5.68 -8.69
C LEU A 45 -10.68 -6.30 -10.05
N ASP A 46 -9.86 -7.37 -10.02
CA ASP A 46 -9.57 -8.13 -11.24
C ASP A 46 -10.82 -8.85 -11.77
N LYS A 47 -10.66 -9.51 -12.92
CA LYS A 47 -11.71 -10.33 -13.56
C LYS A 47 -12.28 -11.44 -12.66
N ASN A 48 -11.60 -11.80 -11.57
CA ASN A 48 -12.01 -12.80 -10.59
C ASN A 48 -12.53 -12.17 -9.29
N GLY A 49 -12.72 -10.85 -9.24
CA GLY A 49 -13.16 -10.12 -8.04
C GLY A 49 -12.08 -10.01 -6.95
N LYS A 50 -10.80 -10.20 -7.27
CA LYS A 50 -9.69 -10.09 -6.32
C LYS A 50 -9.08 -8.69 -6.32
N LEU A 51 -8.55 -8.28 -5.17
CA LEU A 51 -7.78 -7.04 -5.04
C LEU A 51 -6.50 -7.11 -5.88
N THR A 52 -6.15 -5.99 -6.49
CA THR A 52 -4.99 -5.84 -7.38
C THR A 52 -3.96 -4.85 -6.87
N ARG A 53 -4.30 -4.04 -5.86
CA ARG A 53 -3.41 -3.03 -5.28
C ARG A 53 -3.16 -3.25 -3.81
N GLU A 54 -1.93 -2.98 -3.41
CA GLU A 54 -1.52 -2.80 -2.02
C GLU A 54 -0.54 -1.63 -1.90
N ILE A 55 -0.35 -1.10 -0.70
CA ILE A 55 0.71 -0.13 -0.41
C ILE A 55 1.64 -0.67 0.66
N ALA A 56 2.93 -0.41 0.57
CA ALA A 56 3.91 -0.79 1.57
C ALA A 56 4.77 0.41 1.98
N LEU A 57 5.59 0.22 3.01
CA LEU A 57 6.47 1.25 3.53
C LEU A 57 7.93 0.98 3.15
N ALA A 58 8.59 2.01 2.63
CA ALA A 58 10.04 2.14 2.59
C ALA A 58 10.48 3.32 3.48
N PRO A 59 11.77 3.44 3.84
CA PRO A 59 12.26 4.49 4.75
C PRO A 59 11.90 5.91 4.35
N ASP A 60 11.86 6.19 3.05
CA ASP A 60 11.71 7.52 2.48
C ASP A 60 10.40 7.71 1.69
N ARG A 61 9.59 6.66 1.52
CA ARG A 61 8.41 6.70 0.65
C ARG A 61 7.39 5.60 0.95
N ILE A 62 6.17 5.82 0.46
CA ILE A 62 5.17 4.77 0.32
C ILE A 62 5.35 4.08 -1.04
N VAL A 63 5.41 2.76 -1.02
CA VAL A 63 5.56 1.92 -2.21
C VAL A 63 4.18 1.44 -2.66
N LYS A 64 3.82 1.69 -3.91
CA LYS A 64 2.59 1.14 -4.53
C LYS A 64 2.89 -0.23 -5.12
N LEU A 65 2.09 -1.23 -4.77
CA LEU A 65 2.29 -2.62 -5.15
C LEU A 65 1.14 -3.12 -6.01
N ARG A 66 1.48 -3.85 -7.08
CA ARG A 66 0.56 -4.71 -7.82
C ARG A 66 0.52 -6.06 -7.15
N ARG A 67 -0.66 -6.45 -6.68
CA ARG A 67 -0.96 -7.77 -6.14
C ARG A 67 -1.32 -8.71 -7.29
N VAL A 68 -0.46 -9.69 -7.52
CA VAL A 68 -0.69 -10.76 -8.51
C VAL A 68 -1.15 -12.01 -7.76
N ASN A 69 -2.33 -12.50 -8.11
CA ASN A 69 -2.89 -13.74 -7.58
C ASN A 69 -2.80 -14.80 -8.66
N ASP A 70 -2.07 -15.89 -8.43
CA ASP A 70 -2.05 -17.00 -9.37
C ASP A 70 -3.27 -17.94 -9.18
N SER A 71 -3.39 -18.93 -10.06
CA SER A 71 -4.46 -19.94 -10.02
C SER A 71 -4.27 -20.98 -8.90
N LEU A 72 -3.07 -21.08 -8.34
CA LEU A 72 -2.72 -22.01 -7.26
C LEU A 72 -2.91 -21.38 -5.86
N GLY A 73 -3.30 -20.10 -5.80
CA GLY A 73 -3.56 -19.37 -4.57
C GLY A 73 -2.35 -18.60 -4.03
N MET A 74 -1.23 -18.59 -4.75
CA MET A 74 -0.07 -17.78 -4.39
C MET A 74 -0.34 -16.31 -4.67
N THR A 75 0.14 -15.46 -3.77
CA THR A 75 0.11 -14.00 -3.90
C THR A 75 1.53 -13.48 -3.96
N ALA A 76 1.83 -12.70 -4.99
CA ALA A 76 3.09 -11.98 -5.13
C ALA A 76 2.80 -10.47 -5.26
N PHE A 77 3.77 -9.67 -4.82
CA PHE A 77 3.67 -8.22 -4.84
C PHE A 77 4.80 -7.65 -5.67
N TYR A 78 4.47 -6.82 -6.64
CA TYR A 78 5.45 -6.19 -7.52
C TYR A 78 5.32 -4.68 -7.37
N GLU A 79 6.44 -3.97 -7.31
CA GLU A 79 6.41 -2.51 -7.34
C GLU A 79 5.79 -2.03 -8.65
N TYR A 80 4.89 -1.05 -8.57
CA TYR A 80 4.48 -0.32 -9.75
C TYR A 80 5.69 0.49 -10.25
N PRO A 81 6.12 0.34 -11.52
CA PRO A 81 7.06 1.28 -12.11
C PRO A 81 6.48 2.68 -11.94
N ARG A 82 7.35 3.67 -11.63
CA ARG A 82 6.95 5.08 -11.54
C ARG A 82 6.07 5.39 -12.76
N ASP A 83 4.82 5.75 -12.51
CA ASP A 83 3.78 6.14 -13.48
C ASP A 83 2.81 5.04 -13.94
N ASN A 84 1.88 4.71 -13.03
CA ASN A 84 0.47 4.38 -13.26
C ASN A 84 0.09 3.74 -14.63
N GLY A 85 -0.03 2.41 -14.63
CA GLY A 85 -1.30 1.80 -15.05
C GLY A 85 -1.42 1.24 -16.46
N SER A 86 -0.32 0.98 -17.16
CA SER A 86 -0.38 0.06 -18.31
C SER A 86 -0.23 -1.38 -17.83
N ASP A 87 -0.70 -2.34 -18.64
CA ASP A 87 -0.41 -3.78 -18.50
C ASP A 87 1.08 -4.08 -18.84
N GLY A 88 1.95 -3.12 -18.56
CA GLY A 88 3.39 -3.16 -18.82
C GLY A 88 4.14 -4.05 -17.84
N GLU A 89 5.45 -4.11 -18.04
CA GLU A 89 6.36 -4.95 -17.27
C GLU A 89 6.17 -4.75 -15.77
N LEU A 90 5.97 -5.86 -15.05
CA LEU A 90 5.98 -5.87 -13.60
C LEU A 90 7.32 -5.29 -13.13
N GLY A 91 7.28 -4.37 -12.18
CA GLY A 91 8.48 -3.90 -11.52
C GLY A 91 9.12 -5.00 -10.67
N SER A 92 10.06 -4.62 -9.82
CA SER A 92 10.75 -5.58 -8.95
C SER A 92 9.78 -6.26 -7.98
N LEU A 93 10.04 -7.54 -7.68
CA LEU A 93 9.31 -8.28 -6.64
C LEU A 93 9.58 -7.62 -5.28
N TRP A 94 8.52 -7.19 -4.63
CA TRP A 94 8.59 -6.63 -3.29
C TRP A 94 8.86 -7.73 -2.26
N SER A 95 9.98 -7.60 -1.55
CA SER A 95 10.41 -8.52 -0.49
C SER A 95 10.46 -7.85 0.89
N GLY A 96 9.95 -6.61 0.99
CA GLY A 96 10.11 -5.72 2.13
C GLY A 96 11.39 -4.88 2.05
N GLU A 97 11.44 -3.85 2.87
CA GLU A 97 12.58 -2.92 2.92
C GLU A 97 13.24 -2.95 4.30
N LYS A 98 14.56 -2.70 4.33
CA LYS A 98 15.32 -2.55 5.57
C LYS A 98 15.43 -1.07 5.93
N PHE A 99 15.09 -0.76 7.17
CA PHE A 99 15.08 0.58 7.73
C PHE A 99 16.42 0.88 8.44
N PRO A 100 16.79 2.17 8.56
CA PRO A 100 18.04 2.58 9.19
C PRO A 100 18.19 2.11 10.65
N ASP A 101 17.08 1.96 11.37
CA ASP A 101 17.01 1.47 12.75
C ASP A 101 17.13 -0.07 12.85
N GLY A 102 17.32 -0.76 11.72
CA GLY A 102 17.40 -2.22 11.65
C GLY A 102 16.05 -2.91 11.54
N PHE A 103 14.94 -2.17 11.52
CA PHE A 103 13.60 -2.72 11.28
C PHE A 103 13.51 -3.23 9.84
N VAL A 104 12.81 -4.35 9.63
CA VAL A 104 12.53 -4.88 8.28
C VAL A 104 11.03 -5.03 8.16
N ARG A 105 10.42 -4.33 7.20
CA ARG A 105 8.97 -4.34 7.03
C ARG A 105 8.56 -5.00 5.73
N LYS A 106 7.96 -6.19 5.86
CA LYS A 106 7.35 -6.93 4.74
C LYS A 106 5.85 -6.68 4.60
N ILE A 107 5.23 -6.09 5.62
CA ILE A 107 3.77 -5.93 5.70
C ILE A 107 3.34 -4.81 4.76
N SER A 108 2.47 -5.17 3.81
CA SER A 108 1.72 -4.27 2.96
C SER A 108 0.29 -4.09 3.50
N LEU A 109 -0.37 -3.02 3.05
CA LEU A 109 -1.72 -2.63 3.42
C LEU A 109 -2.65 -2.82 2.22
N SER A 110 -3.75 -3.54 2.44
CA SER A 110 -4.84 -3.69 1.50
C SER A 110 -6.02 -2.79 1.86
N VAL A 111 -6.93 -2.55 0.90
CA VAL A 111 -8.14 -1.76 1.16
C VAL A 111 -9.03 -2.37 2.27
N LYS A 112 -8.92 -3.68 2.52
CA LYS A 112 -9.71 -4.41 3.53
C LYS A 112 -9.21 -4.19 4.97
N ASP A 113 -7.97 -3.75 5.13
CA ASP A 113 -7.36 -3.61 6.45
C ASP A 113 -7.95 -2.43 7.22
N ARG A 114 -8.04 -2.58 8.54
CA ARG A 114 -8.41 -1.50 9.44
C ARG A 114 -7.18 -0.62 9.65
N ILE A 115 -7.34 0.69 9.46
CA ILE A 115 -6.24 1.65 9.57
C ILE A 115 -6.25 2.38 10.91
#